data_AF-A0A2S9G2W2-F1
#
_entry.id   AF-A0A2S9G2W2-F1
#
_cell.length_a   1.000
_cell.length_b   1.000
_cell.length_c   1.000
_cell.angle_alpha   90.00
_cell.angle_beta   90.00
_cell.angle_gamma   90.00
#
_symmetry.space_group_name_H-M   'P 1'
#
loop_
_entity.id
_entity.type
_entity.pdbx_description
1 polymer ?
#
loop_
_entity_poly.entity_id
_entity_poly.type
_entity_poly.pdbx_seq_one_letter_code
_entity_poly.pdbx_strand_id
1 'polypeptide(L)'
;PGTSALSEMLRRRRATGGPAEQTFATLVGLELRPRKMREAAELWVKLTQAVGADARDGVWQHPDLLPSASDLDEPAGFIDRMIG
;
A
#
# COMPACT_ATOMS: atom_id res chain seq x y z
N PRO A 1 12.46 -18.58 12.60
CA PRO A 1 13.83 -17.99 12.48
C PRO A 1 14.17 -17.41 11.09
N GLY A 2 13.71 -17.98 9.96
CA GLY A 2 14.02 -17.47 8.61
C GLY A 2 13.07 -16.37 8.07
N THR A 3 11.88 -16.22 8.66
CA THR A 3 10.85 -15.27 8.21
C THR A 3 11.26 -13.81 8.36
N SER A 4 11.98 -13.45 9.42
CA SER A 4 12.48 -12.08 9.64
C SER A 4 13.58 -11.71 8.64
N ALA A 5 14.55 -12.61 8.41
CA ALA A 5 15.63 -12.40 7.44
C ALA A 5 15.10 -12.30 6.00
N LEU A 6 14.13 -13.14 5.62
CA LEU A 6 13.45 -13.05 4.34
C LEU A 6 12.66 -11.75 4.17
N SER A 7 11.92 -11.35 5.22
CA SER A 7 11.16 -10.10 5.22
C SER A 7 12.08 -8.88 5.06
N GLU A 8 13.26 -8.91 5.69
CA GLU A 8 14.27 -7.85 5.58
C GLU A 8 14.90 -7.80 4.18
N MET A 9 15.24 -8.96 3.58
CA MET A 9 15.70 -9.00 2.19
C MET A 9 14.66 -8.40 1.21
N LEU A 10 13.39 -8.75 1.39
CA LEU A 10 12.29 -8.20 0.58
C LEU A 10 12.09 -6.70 0.82
N ARG A 11 12.22 -6.24 2.06
CA ARG A 11 12.14 -4.82 2.43
C ARG A 11 13.22 -4.00 1.74
N ARG A 12 14.47 -4.47 1.72
CA ARG A 12 15.59 -3.79 1.04
C ARG A 12 15.36 -3.68 -0.46
N ARG A 13 14.87 -4.74 -1.10
CA ARG A 13 14.55 -4.75 -2.54
C ARG A 13 13.48 -3.70 -2.91
N ARG A 14 12.45 -3.52 -2.06
CA ARG A 14 11.42 -2.48 -2.27
C ARG A 14 11.91 -1.07 -2.00
N ALA A 15 12.92 -0.89 -1.14
CA ALA A 15 13.44 0.43 -0.79
C ALA A 15 14.21 1.08 -1.95
N THR A 16 14.88 0.28 -2.79
CA THR A 16 15.68 0.77 -3.92
C THR A 16 14.94 0.77 -5.26
N GLY A 17 13.77 0.13 -5.34
CA GLY A 17 13.10 -0.19 -6.62
C GLY A 17 13.90 -1.24 -7.39
N GLY A 18 13.28 -2.37 -7.71
CA GLY A 18 13.89 -3.41 -8.52
C GLY A 18 14.10 -2.95 -9.98
N PRO A 19 14.94 -3.66 -10.75
CA PRO A 19 15.20 -3.34 -12.15
C PRO A 19 13.94 -3.25 -13.03
N ALA A 20 12.92 -4.08 -12.71
CA ALA A 20 11.63 -4.06 -13.40
C ALA A 20 10.83 -2.77 -13.12
N GLU A 21 10.84 -2.28 -11.88
CA GLU A 21 10.15 -1.05 -11.49
C GLU A 21 10.82 0.18 -12.11
N GLN A 22 12.16 0.19 -12.22
CA GLN A 22 12.91 1.24 -12.91
C GLN A 22 12.65 1.24 -14.43
N THR A 23 12.58 0.06 -15.05
CA THR A 23 12.26 -0.08 -16.48
C THR A 23 10.82 0.37 -16.75
N PHE A 24 9.88 -0.03 -15.90
CA PHE A 24 8.48 0.39 -16.00
C PHE A 24 8.33 1.90 -15.81
N ALA A 25 9.05 2.51 -14.86
CA ALA A 25 9.05 3.96 -14.69
C ALA A 25 9.55 4.68 -15.96
N THR A 26 10.60 4.17 -16.59
CA THR A 26 11.11 4.69 -17.86
C THR A 26 10.08 4.57 -18.99
N LEU A 27 9.35 3.46 -19.05
CA LEU A 27 8.40 3.17 -20.14
C LEU A 27 7.04 3.88 -19.97
N VAL A 28 6.56 4.06 -18.74
CA VAL A 28 5.21 4.57 -18.45
C VAL A 28 5.25 6.00 -17.89
N GLY A 29 6.43 6.53 -17.56
CA GLY A 29 6.62 7.88 -17.05
C GLY A 29 6.15 8.08 -15.60
N LEU A 30 5.96 6.99 -14.85
CA LEU A 30 5.45 7.02 -13.48
C LEU A 30 6.44 6.37 -12.51
N GLU A 31 6.79 7.08 -11.43
CA GLU A 31 7.70 6.58 -10.39
C GLU A 31 6.96 6.22 -9.10
N LEU A 32 7.26 5.03 -8.57
CA LEU A 32 6.81 4.64 -7.24
C LEU A 32 7.70 5.29 -6.19
N ARG A 33 7.12 6.12 -5.33
CA ARG A 33 7.83 6.74 -4.22
C ARG A 33 7.90 5.77 -3.02
N PRO A 34 9.10 5.33 -2.57
CA PRO A 34 9.21 4.33 -1.51
C PRO A 34 8.51 4.73 -0.20
N ARG A 35 8.44 6.04 0.09
CA ARG A 35 7.71 6.58 1.23
C ARG A 35 6.20 6.30 1.13
N LYS A 36 5.59 6.66 -0.01
CA LYS A 36 4.15 6.47 -0.25
C LYS A 36 3.76 4.99 -0.30
N MET A 37 4.65 4.12 -0.78
CA MET A 37 4.42 2.66 -0.71
C MET A 37 4.34 2.14 0.73
N ARG A 38 5.16 2.68 1.65
CA ARG A 38 5.10 2.30 3.07
C ARG A 38 3.83 2.82 3.73
N GLU A 39 3.46 4.08 3.47
CA GLU A 39 2.21 4.69 3.96
C GLU A 39 0.98 3.90 3.47
N ALA A 40 0.96 3.50 2.19
CA ALA A 40 -0.08 2.63 1.66
C ALA A 40 -0.13 1.27 2.36
N ALA A 41 1.02 0.62 2.58
CA ALA A 41 1.05 -0.66 3.31
C ALA A 41 0.50 -0.51 4.74
N GLU A 42 0.83 0.59 5.43
CA GLU A 42 0.32 0.88 6.77
C GLU A 42 -1.19 1.12 6.79
N LEU A 43 -1.72 1.87 5.81
CA LEU A 43 -3.17 2.05 5.63
C LEU A 43 -3.87 0.69 5.52
N TRP A 44 -3.40 -0.19 4.64
CA TRP A 44 -4.04 -1.50 4.41
C TRP A 44 -3.99 -2.40 5.65
N VAL A 45 -2.91 -2.35 6.43
CA VAL A 45 -2.83 -3.06 7.72
C VAL A 45 -3.89 -2.53 8.69
N LYS A 46 -3.96 -1.20 8.88
CA LYS A 46 -4.94 -0.58 9.79
C LYS A 46 -6.38 -0.83 9.36
N LEU A 47 -6.67 -0.74 8.06
CA LEU A 47 -7.97 -1.04 7.50
C LEU A 47 -8.36 -2.51 7.76
N THR A 48 -7.46 -3.46 7.50
CA THR A 48 -7.70 -4.89 7.80
C THR A 48 -8.03 -5.10 9.27
N GLN A 49 -7.32 -4.42 10.17
CA GLN A 49 -7.56 -4.52 11.62
C GLN A 49 -8.91 -3.92 12.03
N ALA A 50 -9.35 -2.85 11.38
CA ALA A 50 -10.57 -2.13 11.71
C ALA A 50 -11.84 -2.81 11.17
N VAL A 51 -11.83 -3.24 9.91
CA VAL A 51 -13.04 -3.72 9.21
C VAL A 51 -12.98 -5.20 8.79
N GLY A 52 -11.86 -5.88 9.00
CA GLY A 52 -11.65 -7.26 8.55
C GLY A 52 -11.27 -7.39 7.08
N ALA A 53 -10.92 -8.61 6.66
CA ALA A 53 -10.41 -8.88 5.31
C ALA A 53 -11.50 -8.73 4.23
N ASP A 54 -12.72 -9.22 4.48
CA ASP A 54 -13.80 -9.20 3.49
C ASP A 54 -14.22 -7.77 3.13
N ALA A 55 -14.41 -6.89 4.12
CA ALA A 55 -14.75 -5.49 3.88
C ALA A 55 -13.60 -4.71 3.22
N ARG A 56 -12.36 -4.97 3.64
CA ARG A 56 -11.16 -4.42 2.99
C ARG A 56 -11.09 -4.81 1.51
N ASP A 57 -11.35 -6.07 1.20
CA ASP A 57 -11.26 -6.57 -0.18
C ASP A 57 -12.42 -6.06 -1.04
N GLY A 58 -13.57 -5.75 -0.43
CA GLY A 58 -14.69 -5.06 -1.07
C GLY A 58 -14.32 -3.71 -1.68
N VAL A 59 -13.29 -3.03 -1.18
CA VAL A 59 -12.78 -1.75 -1.73
C VAL A 59 -12.35 -1.89 -3.20
N TRP A 60 -11.95 -3.09 -3.64
CA TRP A 60 -11.54 -3.35 -5.02
C TRP A 60 -12.70 -3.50 -6.01
N GLN A 61 -13.95 -3.49 -5.55
CA GLN A 61 -15.12 -3.65 -6.41
C GLN A 61 -15.35 -2.44 -7.33
N HIS A 62 -14.86 -1.26 -6.95
CA HIS A 62 -14.95 -0.06 -7.78
C HIS A 62 -13.76 0.89 -7.54
N PRO A 63 -13.16 1.48 -8.59
CA PRO A 63 -12.00 2.36 -8.43
C PRO A 63 -12.26 3.58 -7.53
N ASP A 64 -13.48 4.11 -7.51
CA ASP A 64 -13.84 5.27 -6.68
C ASP A 64 -13.85 4.98 -5.17
N LEU A 65 -13.86 3.69 -4.78
CA LEU A 65 -13.77 3.28 -3.39
C LEU A 65 -12.32 3.24 -2.91
N LEU A 66 -11.34 3.24 -3.83
CA LEU A 66 -9.94 3.17 -3.46
C LEU A 66 -9.48 4.42 -2.70
N PRO A 67 -8.58 4.25 -1.72
CA PRO A 67 -7.98 5.37 -1.02
C PRO A 67 -7.19 6.23 -2.01
N SER A 68 -7.33 7.54 -1.84
CA SER A 68 -6.58 8.56 -2.57
C SER A 68 -5.21 8.80 -1.93
N ALA A 69 -4.39 9.66 -2.56
CA ALA A 69 -3.08 10.02 -2.01
C ALA A 69 -3.17 10.72 -0.64
N SER A 70 -4.23 11.50 -0.38
CA SER A 70 -4.46 12.17 0.91
C SER A 70 -4.85 11.19 2.02
N ASP A 71 -5.54 10.10 1.67
CA ASP A 71 -5.86 9.04 2.64
C ASP A 71 -4.58 8.32 3.13
N LEU A 72 -3.49 8.36 2.35
CA LEU A 72 -2.19 7.88 2.81
C LEU A 72 -1.56 8.79 3.86
N ASP A 73 -1.81 10.10 3.78
CA ASP A 73 -1.33 11.08 4.76
C ASP A 73 -2.22 11.06 6.02
N GLU A 74 -3.52 10.81 5.88
CA GLU A 74 -4.49 10.68 6.98
C GLU A 74 -5.31 9.37 6.91
N PRO A 75 -4.74 8.22 7.32
CA PRO A 75 -5.40 6.92 7.23
C PRO A 75 -6.71 6.79 8.00
N ALA A 76 -6.85 7.54 9.11
CA ALA A 76 -8.03 7.47 9.97
C ALA A 76 -9.30 7.89 9.22
N GLY A 77 -9.22 8.97 8.42
CA GLY A 77 -10.37 9.48 7.68
C GLY A 77 -10.92 8.48 6.65
N PHE A 78 -10.06 7.69 6.01
CA PHE A 78 -10.50 6.62 5.13
C PHE A 78 -11.16 5.46 5.90
N ILE A 79 -10.57 5.07 7.02
CA ILE A 79 -11.09 3.98 7.85
C ILE A 79 -12.45 4.34 8.45
N ASP A 80 -12.61 5.57 8.93
CA ASP A 80 -13.89 6.05 9.47
C ASP A 80 -15.00 6.02 8.39
N ARG A 81 -14.68 6.38 7.14
CA ARG A 81 -15.60 6.24 6.00
C ARG A 81 -16.00 4.80 5.68
N MET A 82 -15.18 3.82 6.04
CA MET A 82 -15.44 2.39 5.82
C MET A 82 -16.21 1.75 6.98
N ILE A 83 -16.16 2.35 8.17
CA ILE A 83 -16.91 1.90 9.36
C ILE A 83 -18.31 2.54 9.40
N GLY A 84 -18.44 3.76 8.88
CA GLY A 84 -19.66 4.57 8.86
C GLY A 84 -20.68 4.20 7.79
#